data_AF-A0A7C3ZV64-F1
#
_entry.id   AF-A0A7C3ZV64-F1
#
_cell.length_a   1.000
_cell.length_b   1.000
_cell.length_c   1.000
_cell.angle_alpha   90.00
_cell.angle_beta   90.00
_cell.angle_gamma   90.00
#
_symmetry.space_group_name_H-M   'P 1'
#
loop_
_entity.id
_entity.type
_entity.pdbx_description
1 polymer ?
#
loop_
_entity_poly.entity_id
_entity_poly.type
_entity_poly.pdbx_seq_one_letter_code
_entity_poly.pdbx_strand_id
1 'polypeptide(L)'
;MSRLSERVAGFFDRHPLLSKGAWLAEIIVKKALFRCQDCGQCVLSYNAFTCCMRCPKEMRNGPCGGTREDGHCEVYPERYCIWWLIYERSRKLRRLDKLRKFHIPVDRRLQHTSAWLNMFAGRIEPLTLSARLKPGEEYPPRRAKEEEKKSEG
;
A
#
# COMPACT_ATOMS: atom_id res chain seq x y z
N MET A 1 10.43 12.00 -8.07
CA MET A 1 9.12 12.21 -8.74
C MET A 1 9.20 13.53 -9.52
N SER A 2 8.32 13.78 -10.51
CA SER A 2 8.42 14.99 -11.33
C SER A 2 7.77 16.21 -10.67
N ARG A 3 8.30 17.42 -10.89
CA ARG A 3 7.73 18.69 -10.34
C ARG A 3 6.26 18.91 -10.72
N LEU A 4 5.79 18.27 -11.80
CA LEU A 4 4.40 18.34 -12.25
C LEU A 4 3.45 17.59 -11.31
N SER A 5 3.80 16.39 -10.84
CA SER A 5 2.93 15.60 -9.96
C SER A 5 2.74 16.29 -8.61
N GLU A 6 3.77 16.97 -8.12
CA GLU A 6 3.71 17.72 -6.86
C GLU A 6 2.80 18.96 -6.98
N ARG A 7 2.81 19.65 -8.12
CA ARG A 7 1.89 20.77 -8.39
C ARG A 7 0.43 20.32 -8.46
N VAL A 8 0.17 19.18 -9.10
CA VAL A 8 -1.17 18.59 -9.16
C VAL A 8 -1.63 18.22 -7.76
N ALA A 9 -0.80 17.54 -6.98
CA ALA A 9 -1.12 17.21 -5.59
C ALA A 9 -1.41 18.47 -4.74
N GLY A 10 -0.56 19.50 -4.84
CA GLY A 10 -0.76 20.76 -4.12
C GLY A 10 -2.04 21.50 -4.52
N PHE A 11 -2.50 21.35 -5.77
CA PHE A 11 -3.80 21.86 -6.20
C PHE A 11 -4.95 21.11 -5.53
N PHE A 12 -4.92 19.78 -5.53
CA PHE A 12 -5.93 18.95 -4.87
C PHE A 12 -6.00 19.21 -3.37
N ASP A 13 -4.86 19.44 -2.71
CA ASP A 13 -4.81 19.76 -1.28
C ASP A 13 -5.49 21.09 -0.94
N ARG A 14 -5.44 22.07 -1.84
CA ARG A 14 -6.12 23.36 -1.68
C ARG A 14 -7.63 23.28 -1.97
N HIS A 15 -8.07 22.24 -2.66
CA HIS A 15 -9.46 22.03 -3.05
C HIS A 15 -10.06 20.76 -2.40
N PRO A 16 -10.56 20.86 -1.15
CA PRO A 16 -11.00 19.69 -0.37
C PRO A 16 -12.15 18.92 -1.03
N LEU A 17 -13.02 19.58 -1.79
CA LEU A 17 -14.10 18.93 -2.53
C LEU A 17 -13.57 18.05 -3.67
N LEU A 18 -12.56 18.53 -4.40
CA LEU A 18 -11.93 17.76 -5.48
C LEU A 18 -11.17 16.56 -4.93
N SER A 19 -10.45 16.75 -3.83
CA SER A 19 -9.76 15.64 -3.13
C SER A 19 -10.74 14.57 -2.66
N LYS A 20 -11.89 14.95 -2.10
CA LYS A 20 -12.96 14.02 -1.72
C LYS A 20 -13.55 13.30 -2.94
N GLY A 21 -13.80 14.03 -4.04
CA GLY A 21 -14.28 13.43 -5.29
C GLY A 21 -13.32 12.39 -5.87
N ALA A 22 -12.02 12.71 -5.89
CA ALA A 22 -10.97 11.79 -6.33
C ALA A 22 -10.88 10.54 -5.43
N TRP A 23 -10.94 10.71 -4.11
CA TRP A 23 -10.99 9.59 -3.18
C TRP A 23 -12.24 8.72 -3.39
N LEU A 24 -13.43 9.33 -3.56
CA LEU A 24 -14.67 8.60 -3.82
C LEU A 24 -14.58 7.76 -5.09
N ALA A 25 -14.12 8.37 -6.19
CA ALA A 25 -13.93 7.66 -7.45
C ALA A 25 -12.95 6.48 -7.29
N GLU A 26 -11.82 6.72 -6.60
CA GLU A 26 -10.83 5.68 -6.33
C GLU A 26 -11.41 4.53 -5.50
N ILE A 27 -12.11 4.83 -4.40
CA ILE A 27 -12.58 3.81 -3.47
C ILE A 27 -13.73 3.00 -4.05
N ILE A 28 -14.63 3.62 -4.82
CA ILE A 28 -15.72 2.92 -5.52
C ILE A 28 -15.13 1.86 -6.45
N VAL A 29 -14.21 2.27 -7.33
CA VAL A 29 -13.57 1.36 -8.29
C VAL A 29 -12.77 0.27 -7.57
N LYS A 30 -11.95 0.63 -6.57
CA LYS A 30 -11.09 -0.34 -5.87
C LYS A 30 -11.88 -1.28 -4.94
N LYS A 31 -12.98 -0.84 -4.33
CA LYS A 31 -13.87 -1.73 -3.55
C LYS A 31 -14.59 -2.72 -4.46
N ALA A 32 -15.16 -2.25 -5.57
CA ALA A 32 -15.87 -3.09 -6.52
C ALA A 32 -14.96 -4.18 -7.11
N LEU A 33 -13.77 -3.81 -7.59
CA LEU A 33 -12.88 -4.74 -8.30
C LEU A 33 -12.01 -5.60 -7.36
N PHE A 34 -11.57 -5.05 -6.22
CA PHE A 34 -10.52 -5.68 -5.41
C PHE A 34 -10.86 -5.84 -3.93
N ARG A 35 -12.08 -5.47 -3.51
CA ARG A 35 -12.51 -5.46 -2.10
C ARG A 35 -11.53 -4.67 -1.21
N CYS A 36 -11.10 -3.50 -1.71
CA CYS A 36 -10.19 -2.59 -1.04
C CYS A 36 -10.67 -2.22 0.38
N GLN A 37 -9.73 -2.06 1.32
CA GLN A 37 -9.99 -1.64 2.71
C GLN A 37 -9.48 -0.21 3.00
N ASP A 38 -9.23 0.58 1.96
CA ASP A 38 -9.03 2.03 2.06
C ASP A 38 -7.85 2.50 2.96
N CYS A 39 -6.74 1.77 2.92
CA CYS A 39 -5.56 2.06 3.75
C CYS A 39 -4.73 3.29 3.32
N GLY A 40 -5.10 3.99 2.24
CA GLY A 40 -4.40 5.19 1.74
C GLY A 40 -2.98 5.01 1.19
N GLN A 41 -2.38 3.83 1.28
CA GLN A 41 -1.08 3.52 0.66
C GLN A 41 -1.14 2.14 0.00
N CYS A 42 -1.61 2.13 -1.24
CA CYS A 42 -2.01 0.93 -1.96
C CYS A 42 -0.80 0.15 -2.51
N VAL A 43 -0.73 -1.16 -2.22
CA VAL A 43 0.32 -2.09 -2.70
C VAL A 43 -0.26 -3.16 -3.66
N LEU A 44 -1.41 -2.87 -4.25
CA LEU A 44 -2.23 -3.85 -4.99
C LEU A 44 -1.50 -4.50 -6.18
N SER A 45 -0.63 -3.75 -6.86
CA SER A 45 0.17 -4.23 -7.99
C SER A 45 1.20 -5.30 -7.58
N TYR A 46 1.65 -5.30 -6.32
CA TYR A 46 2.59 -6.28 -5.76
C TYR A 46 1.86 -7.52 -5.27
N ASN A 47 0.72 -7.32 -4.61
CA ASN A 47 -0.04 -8.40 -3.96
C ASN A 47 -1.06 -9.07 -4.89
N ALA A 48 -0.64 -9.40 -6.10
CA ALA A 48 -1.46 -10.16 -7.02
C ALA A 48 -2.85 -9.58 -7.39
N PHE A 49 -3.00 -8.24 -7.35
CA PHE A 49 -4.31 -7.56 -7.40
C PHE A 49 -5.28 -8.02 -6.31
N THR A 50 -4.74 -8.34 -5.14
CA THR A 50 -5.47 -8.77 -3.96
C THR A 50 -5.15 -7.84 -2.79
N CYS A 51 -6.19 -7.24 -2.20
CA CYS A 51 -6.01 -6.32 -1.07
C CYS A 51 -5.56 -7.09 0.19
N CYS A 52 -4.29 -6.94 0.58
CA CYS A 52 -3.71 -7.56 1.78
C CYS A 52 -4.37 -7.09 3.09
N MET A 53 -4.93 -5.88 3.10
CA MET A 53 -5.64 -5.32 4.25
C MET A 53 -6.95 -6.06 4.57
N ARG A 54 -7.39 -7.01 3.74
CA ARG A 54 -8.48 -7.95 4.09
C ARG A 54 -8.06 -8.98 5.15
N CYS A 55 -6.78 -9.04 5.51
CA CYS A 55 -6.30 -9.83 6.64
C CYS A 55 -6.93 -9.30 7.94
N PRO A 56 -7.47 -10.15 8.84
CA PRO A 56 -7.91 -9.71 10.18
C PRO A 56 -6.84 -8.98 10.97
N LYS A 57 -5.58 -9.32 10.72
CA LYS A 57 -4.41 -8.75 11.40
C LYS A 57 -3.86 -7.51 10.69
N GLU A 58 -4.51 -7.05 9.62
CA GLU A 58 -4.13 -5.86 8.84
C GLU A 58 -2.66 -5.81 8.37
N MET A 59 -2.00 -6.97 8.22
CA MET A 59 -0.59 -7.00 7.87
C MET A 59 -0.35 -6.73 6.39
N ARG A 60 0.51 -5.75 6.13
CA ARG A 60 0.96 -5.38 4.78
C ARG A 60 2.04 -6.31 4.23
N ASN A 61 2.81 -6.95 5.10
CA ASN A 61 3.78 -7.98 4.74
C ASN A 61 3.36 -9.28 5.40
N GLY A 62 3.27 -10.35 4.63
CA GLY A 62 2.98 -11.69 5.13
C GLY A 62 3.78 -12.74 4.36
N PRO A 63 3.49 -14.03 4.60
CA PRO A 63 2.46 -14.56 5.51
C PRO A 63 2.81 -14.33 6.98
N CYS A 64 1.83 -14.52 7.87
CA CYS A 64 1.98 -14.30 9.31
C CYS A 64 2.18 -15.56 10.15
N GLY A 65 2.45 -16.69 9.50
CA GLY A 65 2.47 -18.01 10.15
C GLY A 65 1.08 -18.60 10.42
N GLY A 66 0.04 -17.78 10.54
CA GLY A 66 -1.33 -18.21 10.85
C GLY A 66 -2.16 -18.76 9.68
N THR A 67 -1.52 -19.34 8.66
CA THR A 67 -2.21 -20.04 7.58
C THR A 67 -2.28 -21.52 7.96
N ARG A 68 -3.49 -22.08 8.02
CA ARG A 68 -3.72 -23.50 8.28
C ARG A 68 -3.21 -24.36 7.13
N GLU A 69 -3.00 -25.65 7.37
CA GLU A 69 -2.50 -26.59 6.35
C GLU A 69 -3.39 -26.67 5.11
N ASP A 70 -4.70 -26.48 5.29
CA ASP A 70 -5.71 -26.43 4.25
C ASP A 70 -5.80 -25.07 3.52
N GLY A 71 -4.93 -24.10 3.86
CA GLY A 71 -4.91 -22.75 3.30
C GLY A 71 -5.88 -21.75 3.94
N HIS A 72 -6.65 -22.15 4.96
CA HIS A 72 -7.57 -21.26 5.66
C HIS A 72 -6.87 -20.36 6.68
N CYS A 73 -7.55 -19.29 7.10
CA CYS A 73 -7.01 -18.36 8.10
C CYS A 73 -7.15 -18.95 9.51
N GLU A 74 -6.16 -18.73 10.38
CA GLU A 74 -6.28 -19.13 11.79
C GLU A 74 -7.45 -18.44 12.51
N VAL A 75 -7.65 -17.14 12.24
CA VAL A 75 -8.66 -16.29 12.90
C VAL A 75 -10.06 -16.56 12.37
N TYR A 76 -10.14 -16.87 11.07
CA TYR A 76 -11.39 -17.10 10.35
C TYR A 76 -11.29 -18.43 9.59
N PRO A 77 -11.55 -19.56 10.27
CA PRO A 77 -11.41 -20.89 9.69
C PRO A 77 -12.31 -21.12 8.48
N GLU A 78 -13.41 -20.38 8.36
CA GLU A 78 -14.40 -20.49 7.30
C GLU A 78 -13.95 -19.87 5.96
N ARG A 79 -12.81 -19.18 5.91
CA ARG A 79 -12.32 -18.51 4.70
C ARG A 79 -10.83 -18.69 4.45
N TYR A 80 -10.46 -18.77 3.18
CA TYR A 80 -9.06 -18.81 2.76
C TYR A 80 -8.24 -17.63 3.30
N CYS A 81 -7.01 -17.91 3.73
CA CYS A 81 -6.07 -16.89 4.15
C CYS A 81 -5.76 -15.94 2.97
N ILE A 82 -5.78 -14.63 3.23
CA ILE A 82 -5.52 -13.63 2.19
C ILE A 82 -4.12 -13.76 1.59
N TRP A 83 -3.13 -14.12 2.42
CA TRP A 83 -1.74 -14.30 1.98
C TRP A 83 -1.55 -15.60 1.21
N TRP A 84 -2.32 -16.64 1.54
CA TRP A 84 -2.42 -17.85 0.71
C TRP A 84 -2.98 -17.51 -0.68
N LEU A 85 -4.08 -16.73 -0.75
CA LEU A 85 -4.65 -16.26 -2.03
C LEU A 85 -3.68 -15.38 -2.83
N ILE A 86 -2.96 -14.46 -2.17
CA ILE A 86 -1.94 -13.62 -2.80
C ILE A 86 -0.84 -14.50 -3.41
N TYR A 87 -0.34 -15.48 -2.65
CA TYR A 87 0.70 -16.41 -3.12
C TYR A 87 0.23 -17.21 -4.34
N GLU A 88 -0.93 -17.87 -4.23
CA GLU A 88 -1.52 -18.67 -5.32
C GLU A 88 -1.71 -17.84 -6.60
N ARG A 89 -2.24 -16.61 -6.47
CA ARG A 89 -2.43 -15.71 -7.61
C ARG A 89 -1.11 -15.20 -8.17
N SER A 90 -0.12 -14.88 -7.32
CA SER A 90 1.22 -14.48 -7.77
C SER A 90 1.95 -15.60 -8.50
N ARG A 91 1.78 -16.86 -8.06
CA ARG A 91 2.31 -18.04 -8.75
C ARG A 91 1.69 -18.18 -10.14
N LYS A 92 0.36 -18.12 -10.24
CA LYS A 92 -0.37 -18.18 -11.53
C LYS A 92 0.04 -17.06 -12.49
N LEU A 93 0.34 -15.87 -11.97
CA LEU A 93 0.75 -14.69 -12.74
C LEU A 93 2.27 -14.56 -12.89
N ARG A 94 3.05 -15.57 -12.49
CA ARG A 94 4.52 -15.63 -12.59
C ARG A 94 5.22 -14.38 -12.01
N ARG A 95 4.73 -13.87 -10.87
CA ARG A 95 5.22 -12.65 -10.21
C ARG A 95 5.57 -12.83 -8.73
N LEU A 96 6.06 -14.02 -8.37
CA LEU A 96 6.49 -14.33 -7.00
C LEU A 96 7.66 -13.44 -6.53
N ASP A 97 8.46 -12.90 -7.46
CA ASP A 97 9.51 -11.92 -7.18
C ASP A 97 8.97 -10.69 -6.45
N LYS A 98 7.73 -10.26 -6.76
CA LYS A 98 7.11 -9.10 -6.12
C LYS A 98 6.83 -9.32 -4.64
N LEU A 99 6.58 -10.57 -4.22
CA LEU A 99 6.31 -10.91 -2.82
C LEU A 99 7.57 -10.95 -1.95
N ARG A 100 8.76 -11.01 -2.57
CA ARG A 100 10.05 -10.93 -1.84
C ARG A 100 10.38 -9.50 -1.40
N LYS A 101 9.66 -8.51 -1.93
CA LYS A 101 9.90 -7.11 -1.59
C LYS A 101 9.18 -6.79 -0.28
N PHE A 102 9.97 -6.34 0.69
CA PHE A 102 9.43 -5.80 1.93
C PHE A 102 8.70 -4.49 1.64
N HIS A 103 7.58 -4.22 2.30
CA HIS A 103 6.89 -2.94 2.24
C HIS A 103 6.86 -2.27 3.60
N ILE A 104 6.99 -0.95 3.63
CA ILE A 104 6.89 -0.17 4.89
C ILE A 104 5.49 -0.38 5.49
N PRO A 105 5.35 -0.52 6.83
CA PRO A 105 4.05 -0.61 7.49
C PRO A 105 3.06 0.48 7.09
N VAL A 106 1.76 0.20 7.26
CA VAL A 106 0.70 1.14 6.93
C VAL A 106 0.76 2.35 7.86
N ASP A 107 0.81 3.55 7.30
CA ASP A 107 0.53 4.77 8.05
C ASP A 107 -0.99 4.97 8.16
N ARG A 108 -1.51 4.72 9.36
CA ARG A 108 -2.95 4.86 9.65
C ARG A 108 -3.47 6.29 9.51
N ARG A 109 -2.62 7.32 9.54
CA ARG A 109 -3.02 8.71 9.29
C ARG A 109 -3.51 8.96 7.86
N LEU A 110 -3.13 8.10 6.91
CA LEU A 110 -3.56 8.17 5.52
C LEU A 110 -4.80 7.31 5.24
N GLN A 111 -5.35 6.62 6.23
CA GLN A 111 -6.58 5.86 6.04
C GLN A 111 -7.72 6.78 5.58
N HIS A 112 -8.58 6.29 4.69
CA HIS A 112 -9.68 7.08 4.10
C HIS A 112 -9.23 8.29 3.26
N THR A 113 -8.05 8.19 2.67
CA THR A 113 -7.55 9.17 1.70
C THR A 113 -7.13 8.48 0.40
N SER A 114 -7.14 9.22 -0.71
CA SER A 114 -6.77 8.68 -2.03
C SER A 114 -5.31 8.22 -2.04
N ALA A 115 -5.07 6.94 -2.32
CA ALA A 115 -3.71 6.41 -2.42
C ALA A 115 -2.96 7.00 -3.62
N TRP A 116 -3.67 7.37 -4.69
CA TRP A 116 -3.07 8.05 -5.84
C TRP A 116 -2.63 9.47 -5.50
N LEU A 117 -3.50 10.25 -4.85
CA LEU A 117 -3.12 11.60 -4.42
C LEU A 117 -1.96 11.56 -3.42
N ASN A 118 -1.97 10.60 -2.49
CA ASN A 118 -0.85 10.42 -1.57
C ASN A 118 0.46 10.05 -2.27
N MET A 119 0.39 9.24 -3.33
CA MET A 119 1.54 8.92 -4.17
C MET A 119 2.06 10.15 -4.89
N PHE A 120 1.18 10.90 -5.58
CA PHE A 120 1.59 12.09 -6.33
C PHE A 120 2.09 13.22 -5.44
N ALA A 121 1.56 13.34 -4.22
CA ALA A 121 2.01 14.25 -3.18
C ALA A 121 3.36 13.85 -2.55
N GLY A 122 3.87 12.64 -2.84
CA GLY A 122 5.07 12.11 -2.19
C GLY A 122 4.89 11.78 -0.71
N ARG A 123 3.63 11.64 -0.23
CA ARG A 123 3.32 11.22 1.15
C ARG A 123 3.57 9.73 1.38
N ILE A 124 3.49 8.95 0.30
CA ILE A 124 3.86 7.55 0.30
C ILE A 124 5.11 7.40 -0.52
N GLU A 125 6.04 6.64 0.04
CA GLU A 125 7.25 6.30 -0.65
C GLU A 125 6.91 5.41 -1.86
N PRO A 126 7.53 5.61 -3.03
CA PRO A 126 7.44 4.66 -4.13
C PRO A 126 7.72 3.25 -3.63
N LEU A 127 6.91 2.29 -4.08
CA LEU A 127 6.96 0.87 -3.69
C LEU A 127 8.30 0.19 -4.01
N THR A 128 9.23 0.90 -4.65
CA THR A 128 10.60 0.51 -4.95
C THR A 128 11.63 0.98 -3.91
N LEU A 129 11.34 1.96 -3.05
CA LEU A 129 12.34 2.48 -2.10
C LEU A 129 12.56 1.56 -0.90
N SER A 130 11.62 0.68 -0.57
CA SER A 130 11.87 -0.35 0.45
C SER A 130 13.01 -1.31 0.07
N ALA A 131 13.41 -1.35 -1.20
CA ALA A 131 14.61 -2.04 -1.66
C ALA A 131 15.92 -1.28 -1.37
N ARG A 132 15.87 -0.02 -0.92
CA ARG A 132 17.05 0.80 -0.59
C ARG A 132 17.42 0.80 0.90
N LEU A 133 16.52 0.39 1.79
CA LEU A 133 16.82 0.29 3.22
C LEU A 133 17.82 -0.83 3.46
N LYS A 134 18.96 -0.51 4.07
CA LYS A 134 19.97 -1.52 4.42
C LYS A 134 19.54 -2.29 5.67
N PRO A 135 19.96 -3.57 5.83
CA PRO A 135 19.73 -4.29 7.08
C PRO A 135 20.29 -3.51 8.28
N GLY A 136 19.46 -3.28 9.31
CA GLY A 136 19.83 -2.50 10.50
C GLY A 136 19.62 -1.00 10.38
N GLU A 137 19.19 -0.48 9.22
CA GLU A 137 18.85 0.92 9.04
C GLU A 137 17.40 1.18 9.50
N GLU A 138 17.23 2.07 10.47
CA GLU A 138 15.91 2.46 10.96
C GLU A 138 15.18 3.29 9.89
N TYR A 139 13.87 3.08 9.74
CA TYR A 139 13.10 3.84 8.75
C TYR A 139 13.13 5.34 9.14
N PRO A 140 13.64 6.24 8.27
CA PRO A 140 13.81 7.63 8.66
C PRO A 140 12.45 8.24 9.04
N PRO A 141 12.36 8.97 10.18
CA PRO A 141 11.14 9.67 10.52
C PRO A 141 10.81 10.67 9.41
N ARG A 142 9.52 10.84 9.11
CA ARG A 142 9.04 11.58 7.93
C ARG A 142 9.60 13.01 7.81
N ARG A 143 9.90 13.66 8.94
CA ARG A 143 10.52 15.00 9.01
C ARG A 143 11.95 15.03 8.47
N ALA A 144 12.76 14.01 8.75
CA ALA A 144 14.15 13.94 8.28
C ALA A 144 14.22 13.85 6.74
N LYS A 145 13.25 13.16 6.11
CA LYS A 145 13.15 13.08 4.64
C LYS A 145 12.63 14.36 3.99
N GLU A 146 11.77 15.12 4.65
CA GLU A 146 11.33 16.44 4.18
C GLU A 146 12.50 17.45 4.18
N GLU A 147 13.46 17.28 5.10
CA GLU A 147 14.70 18.05 5.19
C GLU A 147 15.73 17.62 4.13
N GLU A 148 15.95 16.31 3.92
CA GLU A 148 16.80 15.80 2.82
C GLU A 148 16.28 16.24 1.45
N LYS A 149 14.98 16.14 1.20
CA LYS A 149 14.34 16.56 -0.06
C LYS A 149 14.41 18.07 -0.29
N LYS A 150 14.57 18.87 0.77
CA LYS A 150 14.85 20.32 0.68
C LYS A 150 16.32 20.62 0.44
N SER A 151 17.23 19.72 0.82
CA SER A 151 18.69 19.88 0.63
C SER A 151 19.18 19.44 -0.77
N GLU A 152 18.41 18.60 -1.47
CA GLU A 152 18.72 18.12 -2.83
C GLU A 152 18.07 18.98 -3.95
N GLY A 153 17.44 20.11 -3.62
CA GLY A 153 16.73 20.98 -4.56
C GLY A 153 17.28 22.40 -4.57
#